data_AF-A0A919YP97-F1
#
_entry.id   AF-A0A919YP97-F1
#
_cell.length_a   1.000
_cell.length_b   1.000
_cell.length_c   1.000
_cell.angle_alpha   90.00
_cell.angle_beta   90.00
_cell.angle_gamma   90.00
#
_symmetry.space_group_name_H-M   'P 1'
#
loop_
_entity.id
_entity.type
_entity.pdbx_description
1 polymer ?
#
loop_
_entity_poly.entity_id
_entity_poly.type
_entity_poly.pdbx_seq_one_letter_code
_entity_poly.pdbx_strand_id
1 'polypeptide(L)'
;MKKIFIFLFICILISGCAKTKIQPVTYQEINKFIADNYLQALDFKLVGDIAIILFEDEVRTGYYLLYKNEDNTLKNKLAFGLSNSTKPVIIYATASAIPFVSLIIKDNDLLESAHSVEVVLESQTTIKDQISNKGIIIPYDKQDSTSYSNVIIYDEYGKMIYSHN
;
A
#
# COMPACT_ATOMS: atom_id res chain seq x y z
N MET A 1 56.96 -34.66 -37.42
CA MET A 1 56.10 -33.54 -37.87
C MET A 1 54.84 -33.58 -37.01
N LYS A 2 54.73 -32.86 -35.87
CA LYS A 2 54.19 -31.47 -35.73
C LYS A 2 52.95 -31.27 -36.64
N LYS A 3 51.70 -31.06 -36.21
CA LYS A 3 51.06 -30.74 -34.92
C LYS A 3 49.60 -31.24 -34.94
N ILE A 4 49.09 -31.62 -33.77
CA ILE A 4 47.66 -31.83 -33.47
C ILE A 4 46.97 -30.45 -33.39
N PHE A 5 45.82 -30.28 -34.04
CA PHE A 5 44.92 -29.14 -33.83
C PHE A 5 43.55 -29.67 -33.39
N ILE A 6 43.37 -29.71 -32.07
CA ILE A 6 42.07 -29.94 -31.41
C ILE A 6 41.37 -28.58 -31.40
N PHE A 7 40.29 -28.44 -32.18
CA PHE A 7 39.44 -27.25 -32.15
C PHE A 7 38.37 -27.47 -31.07
N LEU A 8 38.71 -27.10 -29.83
CA LEU A 8 37.82 -27.15 -28.68
C LEU A 8 36.86 -25.95 -28.77
N PHE A 9 35.66 -26.17 -29.28
CA PHE A 9 34.60 -25.17 -29.32
C PHE A 9 34.03 -25.00 -27.91
N ILE A 10 34.75 -24.23 -27.08
CA ILE A 10 34.27 -23.80 -25.77
C ILE A 10 33.25 -22.69 -25.99
N CYS A 11 31.96 -23.05 -26.04
CA CYS A 11 30.87 -22.12 -25.81
C CYS A 11 30.76 -21.88 -24.29
N ILE A 12 31.62 -21.01 -23.73
CA ILE A 12 31.30 -20.36 -22.45
C ILE A 12 30.15 -19.39 -22.75
N LEU A 13 28.93 -19.85 -22.58
CA LEU A 13 27.80 -18.96 -22.35
C LEU A 13 28.04 -18.32 -20.99
N ILE A 14 28.68 -17.15 -21.01
CA ILE A 14 28.74 -16.26 -19.86
C ILE A 14 27.31 -15.73 -19.69
N SER A 15 26.45 -16.51 -19.04
CA SER A 15 25.17 -16.04 -18.54
C SER A 15 25.47 -15.12 -17.36
N GLY A 16 25.98 -13.92 -17.67
CA GLY A 16 26.02 -12.82 -16.74
C GLY A 16 24.57 -12.52 -16.36
N CYS A 17 24.15 -13.06 -15.21
CA CYS A 17 22.87 -12.74 -14.62
C CYS A 17 22.96 -11.29 -14.14
N ALA A 18 22.72 -10.35 -15.07
CA ALA A 18 22.53 -8.95 -14.72
C ALA A 18 21.28 -8.92 -13.85
N LYS A 19 21.44 -8.69 -12.55
CA LYS A 19 20.30 -8.40 -11.68
C LYS A 19 19.66 -7.13 -12.20
N THR A 20 18.54 -7.25 -12.91
CA THR A 20 17.78 -6.10 -13.37
C THR A 20 17.37 -5.32 -12.12
N LYS A 21 17.80 -4.07 -12.02
CA LYS A 21 17.36 -3.20 -10.93
C LYS A 21 15.87 -2.94 -11.13
N ILE A 22 15.05 -3.46 -10.23
CA ILE A 22 13.61 -3.20 -10.22
C ILE A 22 13.43 -1.70 -10.03
N GLN A 23 12.69 -1.07 -10.94
CA GLN A 23 12.35 0.34 -10.84
C GLN A 23 11.20 0.54 -9.84
N PRO A 24 11.16 1.68 -9.13
CA PRO A 24 10.00 2.03 -8.33
C PRO A 24 8.78 2.30 -9.22
N VAL A 25 7.59 2.16 -8.64
CA VAL A 25 6.34 2.64 -9.25
C VAL A 25 6.35 4.17 -9.30
N THR A 26 5.90 4.74 -10.41
CA THR A 26 5.82 6.19 -10.62
C THR A 26 4.40 6.72 -10.44
N TYR A 27 4.27 8.02 -10.13
CA TYR A 27 2.98 8.72 -10.11
C TYR A 27 2.20 8.59 -11.42
N GLN A 28 2.90 8.63 -12.57
CA GLN A 28 2.26 8.46 -13.87
C GLN A 28 1.64 7.07 -14.03
N GLU A 29 2.33 6.01 -13.57
CA GLU A 29 1.82 4.65 -13.61
C GLU A 29 0.64 4.45 -12.65
N ILE A 30 0.69 5.06 -11.46
CA ILE A 30 -0.44 5.06 -10.52
C ILE A 30 -1.67 5.71 -11.15
N ASN A 31 -1.52 6.93 -11.66
CA ASN A 31 -2.64 7.67 -12.26
C ASN A 31 -3.19 6.95 -13.50
N LYS A 32 -2.32 6.35 -14.32
CA LYS A 32 -2.73 5.52 -15.44
C LYS A 32 -3.50 4.28 -14.98
N PHE A 33 -3.02 3.58 -13.95
CA PHE A 33 -3.71 2.42 -13.40
C PHE A 33 -5.10 2.79 -12.84
N ILE A 34 -5.21 3.90 -12.11
CA ILE A 34 -6.49 4.41 -11.60
C ILE A 34 -7.45 4.69 -12.75
N ALA A 35 -7.00 5.37 -13.80
CA ALA A 35 -7.81 5.72 -14.96
C ALA A 35 -8.23 4.47 -15.78
N ASP A 36 -7.29 3.59 -16.11
CA ASP A 36 -7.54 2.39 -16.92
C ASP A 36 -8.50 1.41 -16.23
N ASN A 37 -8.56 1.43 -14.89
CA ASN A 37 -9.43 0.57 -14.09
C ASN A 37 -10.67 1.29 -13.54
N TYR A 38 -10.90 2.55 -13.93
CA TYR A 38 -12.04 3.37 -13.46
C TYR A 38 -12.18 3.40 -11.92
N LEU A 39 -11.05 3.47 -11.21
CA LEU A 39 -11.05 3.41 -9.76
C LEU A 39 -11.47 4.76 -9.16
N GLN A 40 -12.44 4.71 -8.25
CA GLN A 40 -12.75 5.79 -7.33
C GLN A 40 -11.71 5.77 -6.19
N ALA A 41 -10.52 6.28 -6.48
CA ALA A 41 -9.42 6.35 -5.52
C ALA A 41 -9.72 7.40 -4.44
N LEU A 42 -9.58 7.00 -3.17
CA LEU A 42 -9.74 7.88 -2.02
C LEU A 42 -8.40 8.51 -1.61
N ASP A 43 -7.33 7.71 -1.64
CA ASP A 43 -5.96 8.13 -1.32
C ASP A 43 -4.96 7.19 -2.01
N PHE A 44 -3.73 7.63 -2.18
CA PHE A 44 -2.62 6.77 -2.57
C PHE A 44 -1.29 7.25 -1.98
N LYS A 45 -0.43 6.29 -1.61
CA LYS A 45 0.92 6.59 -1.10
C LYS A 45 1.98 5.73 -1.80
N LEU A 46 3.11 6.35 -2.12
CA LEU A 46 4.33 5.66 -2.51
C LEU A 46 5.13 5.32 -1.26
N VAL A 47 5.49 4.05 -1.10
CA VAL A 47 6.26 3.56 0.06
C VAL A 47 7.34 2.63 -0.47
N GLY A 48 8.60 3.09 -0.43
CA GLY A 48 9.70 2.41 -1.10
C GLY A 48 9.43 2.25 -2.59
N ASP A 49 9.46 1.02 -3.09
CA ASP A 49 9.28 0.70 -4.51
C ASP A 49 7.83 0.35 -4.90
N ILE A 50 6.87 0.42 -3.96
CA ILE A 50 5.46 0.11 -4.22
C ILE A 50 4.58 1.35 -4.11
N ALA A 51 3.38 1.25 -4.69
CA ALA A 51 2.28 2.16 -4.40
C ALA A 51 1.14 1.42 -3.69
N ILE A 52 0.50 2.10 -2.74
CA ILE A 52 -0.75 1.68 -2.11
C ILE A 52 -1.84 2.61 -2.63
N ILE A 53 -2.95 2.07 -3.15
CA ILE A 53 -4.10 2.85 -3.62
C ILE A 53 -5.33 2.38 -2.84
N LEU A 54 -5.91 3.27 -2.04
CA LEU A 54 -7.16 3.02 -1.32
C LEU A 54 -8.33 3.44 -2.22
N PHE A 55 -9.36 2.60 -2.31
CA PHE A 55 -10.51 2.88 -3.17
C PHE A 55 -11.84 2.48 -2.52
N GLU A 56 -12.91 3.07 -3.05
CA GLU A 56 -14.29 2.72 -2.73
C GLU A 56 -15.15 2.87 -3.98
N ASP A 57 -15.73 1.77 -4.46
CA ASP A 57 -16.77 1.76 -5.49
C ASP A 57 -18.13 1.36 -4.88
N GLU A 58 -19.19 1.32 -5.70
CA GLU A 58 -20.55 1.01 -5.24
C GLU A 58 -20.67 -0.35 -4.53
N VAL A 59 -19.78 -1.30 -4.85
CA VAL A 59 -19.87 -2.70 -4.40
C VAL A 59 -18.72 -3.06 -3.46
N ARG A 60 -17.55 -2.42 -3.59
CA ARG A 60 -16.31 -2.80 -2.92
C ARG A 60 -15.55 -1.63 -2.34
N THR A 61 -14.95 -1.88 -1.19
CA THR A 61 -13.90 -1.07 -0.59
C THR A 61 -12.63 -1.90 -0.53
N GLY A 62 -11.46 -1.27 -0.55
CA GLY A 62 -10.21 -2.01 -0.44
C GLY A 62 -9.01 -1.22 -0.86
N TYR A 63 -7.91 -1.93 -1.07
CA TYR A 63 -6.69 -1.34 -1.58
C TYR A 63 -6.04 -2.20 -2.67
N TYR A 64 -5.34 -1.52 -3.58
CA TYR A 64 -4.36 -2.14 -4.47
C TYR A 64 -2.95 -1.88 -3.96
N LEU A 65 -2.09 -2.88 -4.08
CA LEU A 65 -0.64 -2.72 -4.03
C LEU A 65 -0.11 -2.81 -5.45
N LEU A 66 0.49 -1.73 -5.95
CA LEU A 66 1.19 -1.72 -7.24
C LEU A 66 2.69 -1.90 -7.02
N TYR A 67 3.31 -2.76 -7.82
CA TYR A 67 4.75 -3.02 -7.76
C TYR A 67 5.27 -3.45 -9.13
N LYS A 68 6.57 -3.35 -9.35
CA LYS A 68 7.24 -3.89 -10.54
C LYS A 68 7.91 -5.22 -10.21
N ASN A 69 7.80 -6.19 -11.11
CA ASN A 69 8.58 -7.42 -11.07
C ASN A 69 9.99 -7.20 -11.70
N GLU A 70 10.77 -8.27 -11.81
CA GLU A 70 12.16 -8.22 -12.32
C GLU A 70 12.30 -7.71 -13.76
N ASP A 71 11.25 -7.80 -14.59
CA ASP A 71 11.24 -7.28 -15.97
C ASP A 71 10.68 -5.85 -16.07
N ASN A 72 10.46 -5.17 -14.94
CA ASN A 72 9.84 -3.85 -14.83
C ASN A 72 8.38 -3.76 -15.28
N THR A 73 7.68 -4.89 -15.47
CA THR A 73 6.23 -4.85 -15.71
C THR A 73 5.46 -4.54 -14.42
N LEU A 74 4.48 -3.65 -14.55
CA LEU A 74 3.59 -3.29 -13.46
C LEU A 74 2.68 -4.47 -13.12
N LYS A 75 2.68 -4.88 -11.86
CA LYS A 75 1.81 -5.89 -11.26
C LYS A 75 0.98 -5.25 -10.16
N ASN A 76 -0.11 -5.92 -9.81
CA ASN A 76 -0.96 -5.50 -8.70
C ASN A 76 -1.37 -6.68 -7.83
N LYS A 77 -1.67 -6.39 -6.56
CA LYS A 77 -2.41 -7.25 -5.64
C LYS A 77 -3.60 -6.48 -5.09
N LEU A 78 -4.74 -7.13 -4.99
CA LEU A 78 -5.98 -6.55 -4.50
C LEU A 78 -6.39 -7.21 -3.18
N ALA A 79 -6.72 -6.40 -2.18
CA ALA A 79 -7.48 -6.82 -1.01
C ALA A 79 -8.73 -5.96 -0.91
N PHE A 80 -9.90 -6.58 -0.75
CA PHE A 80 -11.17 -5.87 -0.75
C PHE A 80 -12.20 -6.51 0.18
N GLY A 81 -13.20 -5.71 0.56
CA GLY A 81 -14.43 -6.10 1.23
C GLY A 81 -15.64 -5.47 0.53
N LEU A 82 -16.84 -5.72 1.06
CA LEU A 82 -18.07 -5.15 0.52
C LEU A 82 -18.25 -3.69 0.98
N SER A 83 -18.70 -2.81 0.08
CA SER A 83 -18.96 -1.39 0.36
C SER A 83 -20.19 -1.15 1.24
N ASN A 84 -21.08 -2.12 1.38
CA ASN A 84 -22.33 -2.01 2.14
C ASN A 84 -22.15 -2.26 3.65
N SER A 85 -20.93 -2.15 4.17
CA SER A 85 -20.67 -2.26 5.60
C SER A 85 -21.46 -1.19 6.37
N THR A 86 -22.11 -1.58 7.46
CA THR A 86 -22.78 -0.68 8.40
C THR A 86 -21.81 -0.08 9.43
N LYS A 87 -20.53 -0.44 9.36
CA LYS A 87 -19.50 0.11 10.27
C LYS A 87 -19.23 1.59 9.92
N PRO A 88 -19.10 2.47 10.92
CA PRO A 88 -18.82 3.89 10.70
C PRO A 88 -17.42 4.13 10.11
N VAL A 89 -16.48 3.22 10.36
CA VAL A 89 -15.13 3.23 9.79
C VAL A 89 -14.80 1.82 9.30
N ILE A 90 -14.28 1.71 8.08
CA ILE A 90 -13.72 0.48 7.53
C ILE A 90 -12.20 0.58 7.63
N ILE A 91 -11.56 -0.44 8.19
CA ILE A 91 -10.12 -0.48 8.40
C ILE A 91 -9.53 -1.65 7.64
N TYR A 92 -8.45 -1.41 6.90
CA TYR A 92 -7.59 -2.44 6.34
C TYR A 92 -6.19 -2.30 6.94
N ALA A 93 -5.55 -3.43 7.22
CA ALA A 93 -4.18 -3.43 7.73
C ALA A 93 -3.38 -4.58 7.12
N THR A 94 -2.09 -4.33 6.94
CA THR A 94 -1.09 -5.37 6.68
C THR A 94 0.12 -5.10 7.55
N ALA A 95 0.65 -6.15 8.16
CA ALA A 95 1.93 -6.13 8.86
C ALA A 95 3.08 -6.73 8.01
N SER A 96 2.80 -7.11 6.75
CA SER A 96 3.72 -7.86 5.90
C SER A 96 4.26 -7.03 4.73
N ALA A 97 5.53 -7.29 4.38
CA ALA A 97 6.32 -6.61 3.35
C ALA A 97 6.47 -5.10 3.56
N ILE A 98 5.37 -4.35 3.40
CA ILE A 98 5.26 -2.91 3.59
C ILE A 98 4.05 -2.68 4.50
N PRO A 99 4.28 -2.42 5.80
CA PRO A 99 3.20 -2.30 6.75
C PRO A 99 2.43 -1.00 6.57
N PHE A 100 1.11 -1.08 6.66
CA PHE A 100 0.25 0.10 6.72
C PHE A 100 -1.10 -0.23 7.36
N VAL A 101 -1.75 0.82 7.85
CA VAL A 101 -3.18 0.84 8.17
C VAL A 101 -3.84 1.81 7.19
N SER A 102 -5.00 1.46 6.66
CA SER A 102 -5.84 2.39 5.91
C SER A 102 -7.25 2.39 6.45
N LEU A 103 -7.90 3.54 6.32
CA LEU A 103 -9.22 3.79 6.88
C LEU A 103 -10.12 4.40 5.83
N ILE A 104 -11.40 4.06 5.84
CA ILE A 104 -12.46 4.73 5.09
C ILE A 104 -13.55 5.10 6.09
N ILE A 105 -13.80 6.40 6.26
CA ILE A 105 -14.84 6.92 7.14
C ILE A 105 -16.16 6.91 6.35
N LYS A 106 -17.12 6.09 6.80
CA LYS A 106 -18.43 5.89 6.16
C LYS A 106 -19.53 6.72 6.81
N ASP A 107 -19.35 7.07 8.07
CA ASP A 107 -20.25 7.94 8.82
C ASP A 107 -19.95 9.42 8.49
N ASN A 108 -20.96 10.14 7.99
CA ASN A 108 -20.77 11.53 7.53
C ASN A 108 -20.54 12.49 8.70
N ASP A 109 -21.23 12.31 9.83
CA ASP A 109 -21.07 13.18 11.01
C ASP A 109 -19.66 13.02 11.60
N LEU A 110 -19.15 11.79 11.61
CA LEU A 110 -17.77 11.49 11.98
C LEU A 110 -16.79 12.11 10.98
N LEU A 111 -17.03 11.99 9.67
CA LEU A 111 -16.14 12.56 8.65
C LEU A 111 -16.08 14.09 8.73
N GLU A 112 -17.20 14.76 8.95
CA GLU A 112 -17.28 16.22 9.08
C GLU A 112 -16.53 16.72 10.32
N SER A 113 -16.52 15.91 11.39
CA SER A 113 -15.87 16.26 12.66
C SER A 113 -14.41 15.78 12.74
N ALA A 114 -13.98 14.88 11.85
CA ALA A 114 -12.68 14.24 11.91
C ALA A 114 -11.56 15.18 11.46
N HIS A 115 -10.52 15.29 12.30
CA HIS A 115 -9.35 16.13 12.01
C HIS A 115 -8.05 15.31 11.94
N SER A 116 -7.88 14.33 12.82
CA SER A 116 -6.69 13.49 12.84
C SER A 116 -7.00 12.07 13.27
N VAL A 117 -6.12 11.16 12.90
CA VAL A 117 -6.16 9.75 13.28
C VAL A 117 -4.86 9.39 13.99
N GLU A 118 -4.98 8.61 15.06
CA GLU A 118 -3.88 7.93 15.74
C GLU A 118 -4.06 6.41 15.55
N VAL A 119 -3.01 5.77 15.05
CA VAL A 119 -2.89 4.31 15.00
C VAL A 119 -1.94 3.90 16.11
N VAL A 120 -2.42 3.06 17.01
CA VAL A 120 -1.59 2.39 18.03
C VAL A 120 -1.23 1.01 17.48
N LEU A 121 0.05 0.70 17.42
CA LEU A 121 0.56 -0.62 17.05
C LEU A 121 0.57 -1.56 18.26
N GLU A 122 0.62 -2.88 18.06
CA GLU A 122 0.70 -3.83 19.20
C GLU A 122 2.01 -3.67 20.00
N SER A 123 3.05 -3.09 19.40
CA SER A 123 4.27 -2.65 20.09
C SER A 123 4.11 -1.44 21.00
N GLN A 124 2.92 -0.83 21.02
CA GLN A 124 2.58 0.43 21.67
C GLN A 124 3.16 1.69 21.00
N THR A 125 3.81 1.57 19.85
CA THR A 125 4.15 2.73 19.01
C THR A 125 2.87 3.41 18.51
N THR A 126 2.83 4.74 18.55
CA THR A 126 1.70 5.52 18.04
C THR A 126 2.10 6.33 16.82
N ILE A 127 1.21 6.36 15.84
CA ILE A 127 1.41 7.05 14.57
C ILE A 127 0.22 7.96 14.33
N LYS A 128 0.48 9.25 14.15
CA LYS A 128 -0.56 10.25 13.89
C LYS A 128 -0.48 10.74 12.47
N ASP A 129 -1.64 10.87 11.83
CA ASP A 129 -1.76 11.52 10.53
C ASP A 129 -3.01 12.43 10.50
N GLN A 130 -3.00 13.42 9.62
CA GLN A 130 -4.10 14.36 9.44
C GLN A 130 -5.15 13.75 8.50
N ILE A 131 -6.43 13.94 8.81
CA ILE A 131 -7.52 13.50 7.95
C ILE A 131 -7.89 14.65 7.03
N SER A 132 -7.55 14.53 5.75
CA SER A 132 -7.90 15.52 4.72
C SER A 132 -9.10 15.12 3.86
N ASN A 133 -9.50 13.85 3.94
CA ASN A 133 -10.40 13.19 3.01
C ASN A 133 -11.01 11.95 3.65
N LYS A 134 -12.04 11.40 2.99
CA LYS A 134 -12.80 10.23 3.42
C LYS A 134 -11.94 8.99 3.71
N GLY A 135 -10.85 8.81 2.98
CA GLY A 135 -9.96 7.67 3.14
C GLY A 135 -8.51 8.10 3.30
N ILE A 136 -7.76 7.37 4.12
CA ILE A 136 -6.37 7.68 4.45
C ILE A 136 -5.53 6.41 4.52
N ILE A 137 -4.27 6.50 4.09
CA ILE A 137 -3.26 5.45 4.21
C ILE A 137 -2.15 5.90 5.16
N ILE A 138 -1.84 5.08 6.16
CA ILE A 138 -0.85 5.35 7.20
C ILE A 138 0.21 4.24 7.15
N PRO A 139 1.28 4.41 6.35
CA PRO A 139 2.38 3.46 6.33
C PRO A 139 3.22 3.58 7.60
N TYR A 140 3.83 2.47 8.02
CA TYR A 140 4.71 2.43 9.18
C TYR A 140 5.95 1.58 8.95
N ASP A 141 6.97 1.76 9.81
CA ASP A 141 8.25 1.06 9.65
C ASP A 141 8.07 -0.44 9.86
N LYS A 142 8.70 -1.23 8.99
CA LYS A 142 8.74 -2.68 9.04
C LYS A 142 9.44 -3.22 10.28
N GLN A 143 10.32 -2.43 10.92
CA GLN A 143 10.88 -2.80 12.23
C GLN A 143 9.79 -3.05 13.26
N ASP A 144 8.65 -2.37 13.09
CA ASP A 144 7.45 -2.55 13.88
C ASP A 144 6.50 -3.51 13.16
N SER A 145 6.92 -4.76 12.95
CA SER A 145 6.19 -5.76 12.16
C SER A 145 4.92 -6.30 12.84
N THR A 146 4.39 -5.57 13.82
CA THR A 146 3.14 -5.89 14.51
C THR A 146 1.95 -5.27 13.79
N SER A 147 0.77 -5.85 14.00
CA SER A 147 -0.46 -5.22 13.51
C SER A 147 -0.77 -3.94 14.29
N TYR A 148 -1.87 -3.28 13.94
CA TYR A 148 -2.47 -2.28 14.82
C TYR A 148 -3.22 -2.95 15.98
N SER A 149 -3.23 -2.28 17.13
CA SER A 149 -4.00 -2.64 18.32
C SER A 149 -5.19 -1.69 18.55
N ASN A 150 -5.11 -0.44 18.08
CA ASN A 150 -6.21 0.52 18.13
C ASN A 150 -6.09 1.56 17.02
N VAL A 151 -7.25 2.05 16.57
CA VAL A 151 -7.41 3.22 15.72
C VAL A 151 -8.27 4.23 16.46
N ILE A 152 -7.80 5.46 16.58
CA ILE A 152 -8.48 6.55 17.27
C ILE A 152 -8.63 7.73 16.33
N ILE A 153 -9.81 8.33 16.25
CA ILE A 153 -10.06 9.57 15.49
C ILE A 153 -10.35 10.70 16.46
N TYR A 154 -9.74 11.85 16.21
CA TYR A 154 -9.88 13.06 17.00
C TYR A 154 -10.49 14.19 16.16
N ASP A 155 -11.23 15.07 16.81
CA ASP A 155 -11.65 16.35 16.26
C ASP A 155 -10.52 17.40 16.29
N GLU A 156 -10.82 18.60 15.80
CA GLU A 156 -9.88 19.74 15.73
C GLU A 156 -9.38 20.21 17.12
N TYR A 157 -10.11 19.91 18.19
CA TYR A 157 -9.77 20.26 19.56
C TYR A 157 -8.97 19.15 20.27
N GLY A 158 -8.65 18.05 19.56
CA GLY A 158 -7.96 16.89 20.10
C GLY A 158 -8.84 16.02 20.99
N LYS A 159 -10.17 16.15 20.92
CA LYS A 159 -11.11 15.27 21.62
C LYS A 159 -11.31 14.00 20.79
N MET A 160 -11.23 12.85 21.45
CA MET A 160 -11.54 11.57 20.84
C MET A 160 -13.03 11.51 20.47
N ILE A 161 -13.31 11.24 19.20
CA ILE A 161 -14.67 11.12 18.66
C ILE A 161 -14.97 9.70 18.15
N TYR A 162 -13.94 8.86 17.98
CA TYR A 162 -14.08 7.45 17.63
C TYR A 162 -12.87 6.64 18.10
N SER A 163 -13.08 5.35 18.43
CA SER A 163 -12.01 4.38 18.70
C SER A 163 -12.43 2.97 18.28
N HIS A 164 -11.48 2.20 17.75
CA HIS A 164 -11.65 0.82 17.33
C HIS A 164 -10.43 -0.04 17.67
N ASN A 165 -10.64 -1.04 18.54
CA ASN A 165 -9.68 -2.08 18.86
C ASN A 165 -9.90 -3.32 18.00
#